data_AF-A0A126R1L7-F1
#
_entry.id   AF-A0A126R1L7-F1
#
_cell.length_a   1.000
_cell.length_b   1.000
_cell.length_c   1.000
_cell.angle_alpha   90.00
_cell.angle_beta   90.00
_cell.angle_gamma   90.00
#
_symmetry.space_group_name_H-M   'P 1'
#
loop_
_entity.id
_entity.type
_entity.pdbx_description
1 polymer ?
#
loop_
_entity_poly.entity_id
_entity_poly.type
_entity_poly.pdbx_seq_one_letter_code
_entity_poly.pdbx_strand_id
1 'polypeptide(L)'
;MKIKYKKNKNNENEKLISKDFINDENGNISIIISSLVLISFLILSVVVLNTAINQMNENKEDISSSQYQYIMNDYIRNIPLIEREALKELSEEVIKNRRACIDSKRDLKEMIDEKLRVKNQEYWENYNVYINSYIVSIENTSNPFSYKFKSYISSVKGEYSFENIASDDVDCINLKDPIPLLYCKNYYGISYNETSYNYGNSLSEFLRVNEVENYSYYINASSPFIVKKCPYDPYKHHGDDNGKVMKNCRDNGYYHESRDGACYLCRLEGKSGCEHYGFETFINPQKTNETNLVSACGSDHVIFSDDIYPGVEVIYYSEEGLNEILYLDPHGHKLKYGMSGY
;
A
#
# COMPACT_ATOMS: atom_id res chain seq x y z
N MET A 1 -66.60 85.73 21.56
CA MET A 1 -65.44 86.11 22.39
C MET A 1 -64.55 87.04 21.55
N LYS A 2 -64.36 88.30 21.95
CA LYS A 2 -63.45 89.25 21.29
C LYS A 2 -62.00 88.79 21.50
N ILE A 3 -61.13 88.94 20.50
CA ILE A 3 -59.84 89.66 20.57
C ILE A 3 -59.23 89.78 19.16
N LYS A 4 -58.45 90.86 19.01
CA LYS A 4 -57.96 91.57 17.83
C LYS A 4 -56.67 91.01 17.20
N TYR A 5 -56.55 91.29 15.89
CA TYR A 5 -55.38 91.70 15.08
C TYR A 5 -53.99 91.05 15.28
N LYS A 6 -53.36 90.64 14.16
CA LYS A 6 -52.25 91.39 13.52
C LYS A 6 -51.90 90.83 12.13
N LYS A 7 -51.60 91.73 11.20
CA LYS A 7 -51.01 91.46 9.87
C LYS A 7 -49.50 91.62 9.97
N ASN A 8 -48.70 90.67 9.47
CA ASN A 8 -47.48 91.00 8.69
C ASN A 8 -46.82 89.80 7.97
N LYS A 9 -46.64 90.01 6.67
CA LYS A 9 -45.55 89.72 5.71
C LYS A 9 -44.79 88.37 5.63
N ASN A 10 -44.49 88.08 4.35
CA ASN A 10 -43.46 87.19 3.77
C ASN A 10 -43.86 85.70 3.76
N ASN A 11 -43.67 84.89 2.71
CA ASN A 11 -42.59 84.81 1.72
C ASN A 11 -43.01 83.97 0.49
N GLU A 12 -42.16 84.03 -0.53
CA GLU A 12 -42.05 83.16 -1.71
C GLU A 12 -42.30 81.67 -1.44
N ASN A 13 -43.01 80.99 -2.35
CA ASN A 13 -42.50 79.77 -3.00
C ASN A 13 -43.53 79.16 -3.97
N GLU A 14 -42.97 78.46 -4.96
CA GLU A 14 -43.59 77.37 -5.72
C GLU A 14 -44.71 77.71 -6.70
N LYS A 15 -44.31 77.94 -7.96
CA LYS A 15 -44.65 77.07 -9.11
C LYS A 15 -44.36 77.80 -10.42
N LEU A 16 -43.43 77.26 -11.20
CA LEU A 16 -43.54 76.98 -12.65
C LEU A 16 -42.17 76.53 -13.20
N ILE A 17 -41.60 75.49 -12.59
CA ILE A 17 -40.58 74.65 -13.22
C ILE A 17 -41.37 73.49 -13.86
N SER A 18 -41.98 73.67 -15.03
CA SER A 18 -42.60 72.50 -15.68
C SER A 18 -42.93 72.61 -17.17
N LYS A 19 -42.31 73.48 -17.99
CA LYS A 19 -42.54 73.39 -19.44
C LYS A 19 -41.46 73.87 -20.41
N ASP A 20 -40.48 74.68 -19.99
CA ASP A 20 -39.45 75.20 -20.92
C ASP A 20 -38.09 74.49 -20.85
N PHE A 21 -37.93 73.45 -20.04
CA PHE A 21 -36.63 72.76 -19.90
C PHE A 21 -36.29 71.80 -21.05
N ILE A 22 -37.20 71.54 -21.99
CA ILE A 22 -37.01 70.51 -23.03
C ILE A 22 -36.95 71.11 -24.46
N ASN A 23 -37.41 72.34 -24.68
CA ASN A 23 -37.32 73.01 -26.00
C ASN A 23 -36.30 74.16 -25.97
N ASP A 24 -35.02 73.82 -26.07
CA ASP A 24 -33.95 74.77 -26.37
C ASP A 24 -33.76 74.84 -27.90
N GLU A 25 -34.06 75.98 -28.52
CA GLU A 25 -33.89 76.22 -29.97
C GLU A 25 -32.43 76.08 -30.44
N ASN A 26 -31.45 76.07 -29.52
CA ASN A 26 -30.02 75.86 -29.81
C ASN A 26 -29.51 74.44 -29.50
N GLY A 27 -30.35 73.55 -28.93
CA GLY A 27 -30.01 72.14 -28.69
C GLY A 27 -29.02 71.84 -27.54
N ASN A 28 -28.64 72.81 -26.70
CA ASN A 28 -27.60 72.64 -25.68
C ASN A 28 -28.01 71.66 -24.57
N ILE A 29 -29.29 71.67 -24.15
CA ILE A 29 -29.80 70.74 -23.13
C ILE A 29 -29.77 69.29 -23.65
N SER A 30 -30.12 69.08 -24.92
CA SER A 30 -30.04 67.77 -25.58
C SER A 30 -28.60 67.28 -25.65
N ILE A 31 -27.65 68.16 -25.95
CA ILE A 31 -26.21 67.84 -25.97
C ILE A 31 -25.73 67.44 -24.57
N ILE A 32 -26.10 68.16 -23.51
CA ILE A 32 -25.72 67.86 -22.12
C ILE A 32 -26.29 66.50 -21.67
N ILE A 33 -27.57 66.24 -21.93
CA ILE A 33 -28.20 64.95 -21.60
C ILE A 33 -27.56 63.82 -22.40
N SER A 34 -27.36 64.02 -23.70
CA SER A 34 -26.73 63.02 -24.58
C SER A 34 -25.31 62.71 -24.12
N SER A 35 -24.52 63.72 -23.74
CA SER A 35 -23.16 63.53 -23.23
C SER A 35 -23.13 62.87 -21.85
N LEU A 36 -24.06 63.18 -20.94
CA LEU A 36 -24.21 62.46 -19.66
C LEU A 36 -24.58 60.99 -19.87
N VAL A 37 -25.48 60.70 -20.81
CA VAL A 37 -25.84 59.31 -21.17
C VAL A 37 -24.64 58.59 -21.77
N LEU A 38 -23.87 59.27 -22.63
CA LEU A 38 -22.67 58.70 -23.27
C LEU A 38 -21.57 58.40 -22.25
N ILE A 39 -21.34 59.29 -21.29
CA ILE A 39 -20.41 59.07 -20.17
C ILE A 39 -20.89 57.92 -19.29
N SER A 40 -22.18 57.88 -18.95
CA SER A 40 -22.76 56.79 -18.16
C SER A 40 -22.62 55.44 -18.88
N PHE A 41 -22.80 55.43 -20.20
CA PHE A 41 -22.62 54.24 -21.03
C PHE A 41 -21.15 53.78 -21.08
N LEU A 42 -20.20 54.72 -21.17
CA LEU A 42 -18.77 54.43 -21.12
C LEU A 42 -18.35 53.84 -19.77
N ILE A 43 -18.82 54.41 -18.65
CA ILE A 43 -18.56 53.87 -17.31
C ILE A 43 -19.14 52.46 -17.18
N LEU A 44 -20.39 52.25 -17.62
CA LEU A 44 -21.01 50.93 -17.59
C LEU A 44 -20.24 49.92 -18.43
N SER A 45 -19.74 50.34 -19.61
CA SER A 45 -18.94 49.50 -20.49
C SER A 45 -17.63 49.06 -19.82
N VAL A 46 -16.94 49.98 -19.13
CA VAL A 46 -15.71 49.68 -18.37
C VAL A 46 -16.00 48.70 -17.23
N VAL A 47 -17.09 48.91 -16.48
CA VAL A 47 -17.50 48.02 -15.40
C VAL A 47 -17.78 46.61 -15.93
N VAL A 48 -18.60 46.48 -16.99
CA VAL A 48 -18.93 45.18 -17.61
C VAL A 48 -17.65 44.48 -18.10
N LEU A 49 -16.75 45.20 -18.76
CA LEU A 49 -15.49 44.63 -19.25
C LEU A 49 -14.63 44.12 -18.08
N ASN A 50 -14.50 44.90 -17.01
CA ASN A 50 -13.72 44.54 -15.84
C ASN A 50 -14.31 43.33 -15.11
N THR A 51 -15.65 43.27 -15.01
CA THR A 51 -16.35 42.13 -14.39
C THR A 51 -16.15 40.85 -15.23
N ALA A 52 -16.23 40.96 -16.56
CA ALA A 52 -15.99 39.83 -17.47
C ALA A 52 -14.53 39.34 -17.38
N ILE A 53 -13.55 40.25 -17.33
CA ILE A 53 -12.13 39.89 -17.17
C ILE A 53 -11.89 39.18 -15.82
N ASN A 54 -12.47 39.69 -14.73
CA ASN A 54 -12.34 39.09 -13.41
C ASN A 54 -12.94 37.68 -13.36
N GLN A 55 -14.15 37.48 -13.89
CA GLN A 55 -14.75 36.15 -13.98
C GLN A 55 -13.91 35.19 -14.84
N MET A 56 -13.31 35.67 -15.93
CA MET A 56 -12.42 34.83 -16.74
C MET A 56 -11.14 34.45 -16.00
N ASN A 57 -10.62 35.32 -15.14
CA ASN A 57 -9.43 35.04 -14.33
C ASN A 57 -9.75 34.07 -13.18
N GLU A 58 -10.85 34.28 -12.46
CA GLU A 58 -11.34 33.35 -11.41
C GLU A 58 -11.52 31.93 -11.98
N ASN A 59 -12.19 31.79 -13.14
CA ASN A 59 -12.36 30.50 -13.80
C ASN A 59 -11.01 29.86 -14.19
N LYS A 60 -10.01 30.64 -14.60
CA LYS A 60 -8.67 30.12 -14.92
C LYS A 60 -7.93 29.64 -13.67
N GLU A 61 -8.04 30.37 -12.56
CA GLU A 61 -7.48 29.97 -11.27
C GLU A 61 -8.12 28.67 -10.77
N ASP A 62 -9.45 28.55 -10.84
CA ASP A 62 -10.18 27.33 -10.47
C ASP A 62 -9.77 26.12 -11.32
N ILE A 63 -9.62 26.30 -12.64
CA ILE A 63 -9.14 25.24 -13.55
C ILE A 63 -7.69 24.84 -13.20
N SER A 64 -6.81 25.83 -12.97
CA SER A 64 -5.41 25.61 -12.61
C SER A 64 -5.28 24.86 -11.29
N SER A 65 -6.04 25.27 -10.27
CA SER A 65 -6.12 24.61 -8.97
C SER A 65 -6.61 23.17 -9.10
N SER A 66 -7.68 22.95 -9.87
CA SER A 66 -8.24 21.62 -10.12
C SER A 66 -7.24 20.69 -10.83
N GLN A 67 -6.51 21.22 -11.82
CA GLN A 67 -5.47 20.47 -12.53
C GLN A 67 -4.30 20.10 -11.61
N TYR A 68 -3.82 21.04 -10.78
CA TYR A 68 -2.78 20.77 -9.81
C TYR A 68 -3.19 19.68 -8.82
N GLN A 69 -4.41 19.77 -8.28
CA GLN A 69 -4.95 18.76 -7.36
C GLN A 69 -5.06 17.39 -8.03
N TYR A 70 -5.50 17.33 -9.29
CA TYR A 70 -5.56 16.08 -10.05
C TYR A 70 -4.19 15.44 -10.21
N ILE A 71 -3.17 16.23 -10.59
CA ILE A 71 -1.78 15.76 -10.74
C ILE A 71 -1.23 15.25 -9.41
N MET A 72 -1.46 15.98 -8.31
CA MET A 72 -0.98 15.55 -6.99
C MET A 72 -1.68 14.29 -6.49
N ASN A 73 -2.99 14.18 -6.71
CA ASN A 73 -3.73 12.96 -6.39
C ASN A 73 -3.23 11.77 -7.21
N ASP A 74 -2.88 11.98 -8.48
CA ASP A 74 -2.26 10.93 -9.29
C ASP A 74 -0.90 10.49 -8.74
N TYR A 75 -0.05 11.45 -8.38
CA TYR A 75 1.24 11.19 -7.78
C TYR A 75 1.10 10.33 -6.50
N ILE A 76 0.23 10.75 -5.58
CA ILE A 76 -0.02 10.06 -4.31
C ILE A 76 -0.53 8.63 -4.53
N ARG A 77 -1.46 8.43 -5.49
CA ARG A 77 -1.98 7.08 -5.80
C ARG A 77 -0.92 6.12 -6.31
N ASN A 78 0.17 6.61 -6.89
CA ASN A 78 1.24 5.78 -7.43
C ASN A 78 2.28 5.37 -6.38
N ILE A 79 2.36 6.05 -5.23
CA ILE A 79 3.32 5.75 -4.16
C ILE A 79 3.21 4.30 -3.66
N PRO A 80 2.03 3.79 -3.23
CA PRO A 80 1.93 2.40 -2.78
C PRO A 80 2.28 1.38 -3.87
N LEU A 81 2.14 1.72 -5.15
CA LEU A 81 2.57 0.86 -6.26
C LEU A 81 4.10 0.78 -6.34
N ILE A 82 4.79 1.92 -6.17
CA ILE A 82 6.26 2.00 -6.12
C ILE A 82 6.80 1.23 -4.91
N GLU A 83 6.19 1.41 -3.74
CA GLU A 83 6.55 0.73 -2.50
C GLU A 83 6.42 -0.80 -2.66
N ARG A 84 5.30 -1.23 -3.25
CA ARG A 84 5.04 -2.64 -3.54
C ARG A 84 6.02 -3.22 -4.56
N GLU A 85 6.33 -2.46 -5.61
CA GLU A 85 7.30 -2.87 -6.63
C GLU A 85 8.70 -3.05 -6.01
N ALA A 86 9.14 -2.10 -5.17
CA ALA A 86 10.41 -2.22 -4.46
C ALA A 86 10.46 -3.46 -3.56
N LEU A 87 9.37 -3.75 -2.83
CA LEU A 87 9.27 -4.96 -2.01
C LEU A 87 9.39 -6.25 -2.83
N LYS A 88 8.80 -6.26 -4.03
CA LYS A 88 8.93 -7.36 -4.99
C LYS A 88 10.36 -7.46 -5.50
N GLU A 89 10.94 -6.38 -6.01
CA GLU A 89 12.29 -6.36 -6.57
C GLU A 89 13.33 -6.81 -5.55
N LEU A 90 13.25 -6.32 -4.30
CA LEU A 90 14.17 -6.74 -3.24
C LEU A 90 14.11 -8.26 -3.00
N SER A 91 12.91 -8.84 -2.97
CA SER A 91 12.75 -10.29 -2.84
C SER A 91 13.36 -11.05 -4.02
N GLU A 92 13.25 -10.51 -5.24
CA GLU A 92 13.84 -11.10 -6.43
C GLU A 92 15.36 -11.02 -6.42
N GLU A 93 15.93 -9.91 -5.93
CA GLU A 93 17.36 -9.75 -5.75
C GLU A 93 17.92 -10.73 -4.71
N VAL A 94 17.26 -10.87 -3.55
CA VAL A 94 17.64 -11.83 -2.51
C VAL A 94 17.66 -13.26 -3.06
N ILE A 95 16.63 -13.63 -3.83
CA ILE A 95 16.53 -14.95 -4.48
C ILE A 95 17.64 -15.14 -5.53
N LYS A 96 17.80 -14.18 -6.44
CA LYS A 96 18.75 -14.25 -7.55
C LYS A 96 20.19 -14.32 -7.06
N ASN A 97 20.51 -13.50 -6.05
CA ASN A 97 21.86 -13.38 -5.50
C ASN A 97 22.13 -14.41 -4.39
N ARG A 98 21.12 -15.15 -3.94
CA ARG A 98 21.18 -16.11 -2.82
C ARG A 98 21.79 -15.49 -1.56
N ARG A 99 21.51 -14.22 -1.33
CA ARG A 99 22.10 -13.44 -0.24
C ARG A 99 21.01 -12.68 0.48
N ALA A 100 20.95 -12.87 1.80
CA ALA A 100 20.05 -12.16 2.68
C ALA A 100 20.40 -10.67 2.73
N CYS A 101 19.38 -9.83 2.92
CA CYS A 101 19.55 -8.45 3.33
C CYS A 101 20.25 -8.38 4.69
N ILE A 102 21.04 -7.32 4.90
CA ILE A 102 21.55 -7.01 6.24
C ILE A 102 20.51 -6.21 7.02
N ASP A 103 19.85 -5.26 6.33
CA ASP A 103 18.79 -4.42 6.88
C ASP A 103 17.75 -4.21 5.77
N SER A 104 16.69 -5.00 5.81
CA SER A 104 15.65 -4.97 4.78
C SER A 104 14.94 -3.62 4.70
N LYS A 105 14.80 -2.91 5.82
CA LYS A 105 14.10 -1.61 5.86
C LYS A 105 14.96 -0.52 5.22
N ARG A 106 16.26 -0.50 5.50
CA ARG A 106 17.18 0.43 4.85
C ARG A 106 17.25 0.17 3.35
N ASP A 107 17.42 -1.09 2.95
CA ASP A 107 17.54 -1.45 1.54
C ASP A 107 16.25 -1.08 0.76
N LEU A 108 15.07 -1.32 1.34
CA LEU A 108 13.78 -0.85 0.76
C LEU A 108 13.69 0.66 0.67
N LYS A 109 14.07 1.38 1.72
CA LYS A 109 14.03 2.84 1.73
C LYS A 109 14.88 3.42 0.60
N GLU A 110 16.11 2.91 0.42
CA GLU A 110 16.99 3.34 -0.67
C GLU A 110 16.39 3.06 -2.05
N MET A 111 15.80 1.87 -2.26
CA MET A 111 15.15 1.51 -3.52
C MET A 111 13.94 2.40 -3.83
N ILE A 112 13.10 2.65 -2.83
CA ILE A 112 11.90 3.47 -3.01
C ILE A 112 12.27 4.94 -3.23
N ASP A 113 13.21 5.49 -2.46
CA ASP A 113 13.66 6.88 -2.60
C ASP A 113 14.25 7.13 -4.00
N GLU A 114 14.99 6.16 -4.57
CA GLU A 114 15.47 6.25 -5.94
C GLU A 114 14.34 6.25 -6.97
N LYS A 115 13.35 5.36 -6.83
CA LYS A 115 12.17 5.32 -7.72
C LYS A 115 11.34 6.61 -7.61
N LEU A 116 11.16 7.14 -6.40
CA LEU A 116 10.48 8.41 -6.16
C LEU A 116 11.24 9.57 -6.82
N ARG A 117 12.57 9.59 -6.75
CA ARG A 117 13.39 10.61 -7.42
C ARG A 117 13.19 10.59 -8.94
N VAL A 118 13.16 9.41 -9.55
CA VAL A 118 12.85 9.26 -10.99
C VAL A 118 11.43 9.76 -11.29
N LYS A 119 10.45 9.41 -10.46
CA LYS A 119 9.06 9.85 -10.65
C LYS A 119 8.89 11.36 -10.46
N ASN A 120 9.62 11.96 -9.53
CA ASN A 120 9.64 13.41 -9.30
C ASN A 120 10.16 14.16 -10.54
N GLN A 121 11.21 13.63 -11.16
CA GLN A 121 11.75 14.18 -12.41
C GLN A 121 10.73 14.07 -13.55
N GLU A 122 10.06 12.93 -13.71
CA GLU A 122 9.00 12.75 -14.71
C GLU A 122 7.88 13.79 -14.55
N TYR A 123 7.47 14.09 -13.32
CA TYR A 123 6.42 15.07 -13.02
C TYR A 123 6.86 16.51 -13.28
N TRP A 124 8.12 16.82 -13.04
CA TRP A 124 8.70 18.10 -13.44
C TRP A 124 8.68 18.27 -14.96
N GLU A 125 9.16 17.28 -15.71
CA GLU A 125 9.26 17.32 -17.16
C GLU A 125 7.89 17.39 -17.85
N ASN A 126 6.89 16.64 -17.34
CA ASN A 126 5.58 16.54 -17.97
C ASN A 126 4.57 17.62 -17.51
N TYR A 127 4.67 18.07 -16.27
CA TYR A 127 3.64 18.93 -15.66
C TYR A 127 4.17 20.24 -15.07
N ASN A 128 5.49 20.45 -15.09
CA ASN A 128 6.15 21.60 -14.45
C ASN A 128 5.78 21.72 -12.96
N VAL A 129 5.67 20.57 -12.27
CA VAL A 129 5.45 20.48 -10.83
C VAL A 129 6.76 20.03 -10.19
N TYR A 130 7.31 20.82 -9.28
CA TYR A 130 8.44 20.40 -8.48
C TYR A 130 7.92 19.52 -7.34
N ILE A 131 8.40 18.29 -7.21
CA ILE A 131 8.03 17.36 -6.13
C ILE A 131 9.29 16.92 -5.39
N ASN A 132 9.23 16.93 -4.07
CA ASN A 132 10.20 16.30 -3.19
C ASN A 132 9.50 15.23 -2.35
N SER A 133 10.01 14.01 -2.38
CA SER A 133 9.40 12.89 -1.66
C SER A 133 10.44 11.85 -1.27
N TYR A 134 10.20 11.19 -0.14
CA TYR A 134 11.05 10.14 0.41
C TYR A 134 10.32 9.34 1.49
N ILE A 135 10.79 8.12 1.74
CA ILE A 135 10.31 7.25 2.81
C ILE A 135 10.81 7.77 4.16
N VAL A 136 9.87 8.06 5.05
CA VAL A 136 10.12 8.41 6.45
C VAL A 136 10.40 7.15 7.26
N SER A 137 9.49 6.16 7.21
CA SER A 137 9.61 4.91 7.96
C SER A 137 8.89 3.73 7.31
N ILE A 138 9.32 2.52 7.68
CA ILE A 138 8.71 1.24 7.32
C ILE A 138 8.44 0.46 8.62
N GLU A 139 7.16 0.20 8.88
CA GLU A 139 6.67 -0.35 10.15
C GLU A 139 5.92 -1.67 9.90
N ASN A 140 6.04 -2.60 10.84
CA ASN A 140 5.20 -3.80 10.87
C ASN A 140 3.77 -3.40 11.27
N THR A 141 2.77 -4.05 10.67
CA THR A 141 1.37 -3.87 11.08
C THR A 141 0.90 -5.03 11.96
N SER A 142 -0.35 -4.97 12.44
CA SER A 142 -1.00 -6.11 13.09
C SER A 142 -1.31 -7.26 12.14
N ASN A 143 -1.33 -7.00 10.83
CA ASN A 143 -1.45 -8.04 9.80
C ASN A 143 -0.04 -8.44 9.35
N PRO A 144 0.41 -9.69 9.58
CA PRO A 144 1.79 -10.09 9.27
C PRO A 144 2.09 -10.13 7.76
N PHE A 145 1.05 -10.05 6.93
CA PHE A 145 1.15 -9.96 5.48
C PHE A 145 1.17 -8.51 4.95
N SER A 146 1.21 -7.49 5.82
CA SER A 146 1.17 -6.07 5.42
C SER A 146 2.11 -5.19 6.26
N TYR A 147 2.69 -4.19 5.59
CA TYR A 147 3.67 -3.26 6.14
C TYR A 147 3.22 -1.83 5.90
N LYS A 148 3.43 -0.97 6.89
CA LYS A 148 3.06 0.43 6.84
C LYS A 148 4.25 1.26 6.39
N PHE A 149 4.11 1.89 5.25
CA PHE A 149 5.07 2.85 4.71
C PHE A 149 4.58 4.25 5.01
N LYS A 150 5.48 5.09 5.54
CA LYS A 150 5.21 6.52 5.72
C LYS A 150 6.07 7.30 4.77
N SER A 151 5.45 8.12 3.95
CA SER A 151 6.08 8.79 2.81
C SER A 151 5.85 10.29 2.95
N TYR A 152 6.94 11.05 3.04
CA TYR A 152 6.87 12.52 2.99
C TYR A 152 6.71 12.96 1.54
N ILE A 153 5.83 13.93 1.30
CA ILE A 153 5.56 14.48 -0.02
C ILE A 153 5.40 15.98 0.13
N SER A 154 6.18 16.75 -0.62
CA SER A 154 5.91 18.16 -0.84
C SER A 154 5.98 18.50 -2.32
N SER A 155 5.16 19.45 -2.76
CA SER A 155 5.19 19.92 -4.13
C SER A 155 4.84 21.39 -4.27
N VAL A 156 5.35 21.99 -5.35
CA VAL A 156 5.13 23.40 -5.69
C VAL A 156 4.92 23.53 -7.21
N LYS A 157 3.90 24.30 -7.60
CA LYS A 157 3.67 24.76 -8.98
C LYS A 157 3.14 26.18 -8.97
N GLY A 158 3.97 27.16 -9.31
CA GLY A 158 3.59 28.57 -9.22
C GLY A 158 3.24 28.94 -7.77
N GLU A 159 2.01 29.39 -7.53
CA GLU A 159 1.51 29.75 -6.19
C GLU A 159 0.88 28.57 -5.44
N TYR A 160 0.68 27.43 -6.10
CA TYR A 160 0.09 26.24 -5.48
C TYR A 160 1.16 25.40 -4.79
N SER A 161 0.87 24.98 -3.57
CA SER A 161 1.73 24.09 -2.78
C SER A 161 0.94 23.00 -2.06
N PHE A 162 1.61 21.90 -1.79
CA PHE A 162 1.09 20.75 -1.07
C PHE A 162 2.21 20.18 -0.20
N GLU A 163 1.87 19.78 1.02
CA GLU A 163 2.77 19.06 1.92
C GLU A 163 1.97 18.08 2.75
N ASN A 164 2.40 16.83 2.80
CA ASN A 164 1.75 15.78 3.56
C ASN A 164 2.72 14.65 3.92
N ILE A 165 2.38 13.90 4.97
CA ILE A 165 2.95 12.58 5.22
C ILE A 165 1.85 11.56 4.89
N ALA A 166 1.99 10.88 3.77
CA ALA A 166 1.14 9.77 3.40
C ALA A 166 1.50 8.54 4.25
N SER A 167 0.50 7.70 4.54
CA SER A 167 0.67 6.43 5.23
C SER A 167 -0.10 5.38 4.46
N ASP A 168 0.61 4.41 3.92
CA ASP A 168 0.08 3.37 3.06
C ASP A 168 0.38 1.99 3.63
N ASP A 169 -0.60 1.08 3.56
CA ASP A 169 -0.45 -0.31 3.96
C ASP A 169 -0.21 -1.16 2.70
N VAL A 170 0.97 -1.76 2.60
CA VAL A 170 1.42 -2.52 1.43
C VAL A 170 1.58 -4.00 1.78
N ASP A 171 0.94 -4.88 1.00
CA ASP A 171 0.97 -6.32 1.23
C ASP A 171 2.18 -7.04 0.60
N CYS A 172 2.58 -8.16 1.22
CA CYS A 172 3.57 -9.09 0.68
C CYS A 172 2.94 -10.33 0.01
N ILE A 173 1.63 -10.32 -0.25
CA ILE A 173 0.96 -11.44 -0.92
C ILE A 173 1.47 -11.54 -2.36
N ASN A 174 1.55 -12.76 -2.90
CA ASN A 174 2.10 -13.04 -4.22
C ASN A 174 3.59 -12.65 -4.41
N LEU A 175 4.31 -12.34 -3.33
CA LEU A 175 5.75 -12.17 -3.36
C LEU A 175 6.48 -13.49 -3.07
N LYS A 176 7.77 -13.55 -3.41
CA LYS A 176 8.60 -14.75 -3.30
C LYS A 176 9.14 -14.89 -1.88
N ASP A 177 8.97 -16.04 -1.26
CA ASP A 177 9.58 -16.33 0.04
C ASP A 177 11.04 -16.79 -0.13
N PRO A 178 12.03 -16.02 0.37
CA PRO A 178 13.44 -16.37 0.19
C PRO A 178 13.97 -17.43 1.14
N ILE A 179 13.26 -17.75 2.22
CA ILE A 179 13.81 -18.53 3.34
C ILE A 179 14.34 -19.89 2.91
N PRO A 180 13.56 -20.75 2.22
CA PRO A 180 14.05 -22.05 1.77
C PRO A 180 15.38 -21.97 1.01
N LEU A 181 15.50 -21.00 0.10
CA LEU A 181 16.72 -20.81 -0.69
C LEU A 181 17.88 -20.30 0.16
N LEU A 182 17.66 -19.35 1.06
CA LEU A 182 18.72 -18.77 1.87
C LEU A 182 19.39 -19.78 2.81
N TYR A 183 18.61 -20.68 3.40
CA TYR A 183 19.12 -21.75 4.26
C TYR A 183 19.75 -22.89 3.46
N CYS A 184 19.11 -23.29 2.35
CA CYS A 184 19.55 -24.47 1.60
C CYS A 184 20.58 -24.16 0.49
N LYS A 185 20.95 -22.90 0.23
CA LYS A 185 21.81 -22.49 -0.92
C LYS A 185 23.17 -23.16 -1.00
N ASN A 186 23.73 -23.57 0.14
CA ASN A 186 25.06 -24.17 0.23
C ASN A 186 25.02 -25.70 0.02
N TYR A 187 23.84 -26.27 -0.16
CA TYR A 187 23.62 -27.70 -0.34
C TYR A 187 23.06 -27.98 -1.73
N TYR A 188 23.41 -29.12 -2.29
CA TYR A 188 23.05 -29.48 -3.65
C TYR A 188 21.58 -29.91 -3.74
N GLY A 189 20.89 -29.47 -4.80
CA GLY A 189 19.58 -30.01 -5.20
C GLY A 189 18.38 -29.07 -5.02
N ILE A 190 18.52 -27.93 -4.34
CA ILE A 190 17.41 -26.98 -4.27
C ILE A 190 17.13 -26.36 -5.64
N SER A 191 15.86 -26.39 -6.02
CA SER A 191 15.31 -25.75 -7.21
C SER A 191 13.93 -25.18 -6.89
N TYR A 192 13.40 -24.34 -7.77
CA TYR A 192 12.05 -23.81 -7.64
C TYR A 192 11.41 -23.64 -9.02
N ASN A 193 10.08 -23.70 -9.04
CA ASN A 193 9.27 -23.33 -10.20
C ASN A 193 8.48 -22.04 -9.87
N GLU A 194 7.43 -21.73 -10.62
CA GLU A 194 6.61 -20.54 -10.41
C GLU A 194 5.86 -20.50 -9.07
N THR A 195 5.68 -21.64 -8.40
CA THR A 195 4.80 -21.77 -7.23
C THR A 195 5.42 -22.45 -6.02
N SER A 196 6.45 -23.29 -6.20
CA SER A 196 7.00 -24.14 -5.15
C SER A 196 8.51 -24.31 -5.25
N TYR A 197 9.14 -24.50 -4.09
CA TYR A 197 10.47 -25.09 -3.96
C TYR A 197 10.41 -26.61 -4.05
N ASN A 198 11.43 -27.20 -4.66
CA ASN A 198 11.81 -28.60 -4.50
C ASN A 198 13.21 -28.63 -3.89
N TYR A 199 13.31 -29.24 -2.71
CA TYR A 199 14.56 -29.28 -1.96
C TYR A 199 15.58 -30.26 -2.54
N GLY A 200 15.19 -31.27 -3.31
CA GLY A 200 16.08 -32.37 -3.68
C GLY A 200 16.75 -32.95 -2.43
N ASN A 201 18.08 -32.95 -2.39
CA ASN A 201 18.83 -33.36 -1.18
C ASN A 201 19.18 -32.21 -0.23
N SER A 202 18.93 -30.95 -0.61
CA SER A 202 19.50 -29.79 0.07
C SER A 202 19.02 -29.62 1.52
N LEU A 203 17.72 -29.78 1.78
CA LEU A 203 17.17 -29.69 3.13
C LEU A 203 17.63 -30.86 4.01
N SER A 204 17.63 -32.07 3.46
CA SER A 204 18.17 -33.26 4.13
C SER A 204 19.64 -33.06 4.54
N GLU A 205 20.46 -32.48 3.67
CA GLU A 205 21.87 -32.16 3.99
C GLU A 205 22.01 -31.03 5.02
N PHE A 206 21.17 -29.99 4.93
CA PHE A 206 21.10 -28.94 5.94
C PHE A 206 20.79 -29.53 7.32
N LEU A 207 19.77 -30.37 7.42
CA LEU A 207 19.36 -31.03 8.65
C LEU A 207 20.44 -31.99 9.18
N ARG A 208 21.11 -32.73 8.29
CA ARG A 208 22.24 -33.61 8.64
C ARG A 208 23.40 -32.83 9.28
N VAL A 209 23.72 -31.65 8.75
CA VAL A 209 24.78 -30.78 9.30
C VAL A 209 24.38 -30.18 10.66
N ASN A 210 23.08 -29.99 10.91
CA ASN A 210 22.55 -29.56 12.20
C ASN A 210 22.18 -30.75 13.14
N GLU A 211 22.76 -31.93 12.89
CA GLU A 211 22.64 -33.11 13.77
C GLU A 211 21.19 -33.59 14.02
N VAL A 212 20.28 -33.29 13.09
CA VAL A 212 18.88 -33.72 13.18
C VAL A 212 18.75 -35.20 12.83
N GLU A 213 18.16 -35.99 13.72
CA GLU A 213 17.85 -37.40 13.46
C GLU A 213 16.81 -37.55 12.33
N ASN A 214 16.91 -38.64 11.57
CA ASN A 214 15.99 -38.95 10.47
C ASN A 214 15.85 -37.83 9.43
N TYR A 215 16.94 -37.08 9.21
CA TYR A 215 17.02 -35.99 8.23
C TYR A 215 16.65 -36.43 6.80
N SER A 216 16.86 -37.71 6.47
CA SER A 216 16.61 -38.28 5.15
C SER A 216 15.13 -38.31 4.77
N TYR A 217 14.21 -38.18 5.72
CA TYR A 217 12.78 -38.09 5.42
C TYR A 217 12.37 -36.79 4.72
N TYR A 218 13.26 -35.80 4.68
CA TYR A 218 13.09 -34.56 3.92
C TYR A 218 13.74 -34.59 2.52
N ILE A 219 14.26 -35.74 2.08
CA ILE A 219 14.72 -35.90 0.69
C ILE A 219 13.54 -35.68 -0.27
N ASN A 220 13.77 -34.84 -1.28
CA ASN A 220 12.78 -34.37 -2.25
C ASN A 220 11.56 -33.69 -1.64
N ALA A 221 11.66 -33.18 -0.40
CA ALA A 221 10.58 -32.38 0.16
C ALA A 221 10.28 -31.16 -0.72
N SER A 222 9.13 -30.53 -0.50
CA SER A 222 8.76 -29.27 -1.15
C SER A 222 8.25 -28.24 -0.15
N SER A 223 8.08 -27.00 -0.59
CA SER A 223 7.39 -25.95 0.16
C SER A 223 6.90 -24.88 -0.81
N PRO A 224 5.96 -24.01 -0.40
CA PRO A 224 5.50 -22.92 -1.25
C PRO A 224 6.62 -21.91 -1.54
N PHE A 225 6.67 -21.40 -2.76
CA PHE A 225 7.59 -20.32 -3.14
C PHE A 225 6.94 -18.94 -3.11
N ILE A 226 5.62 -18.88 -3.28
CA ILE A 226 4.85 -17.64 -3.36
C ILE A 226 3.98 -17.49 -2.11
N VAL A 227 4.09 -16.35 -1.43
CA VAL A 227 3.34 -16.05 -0.21
C VAL A 227 1.84 -15.92 -0.53
N LYS A 228 1.03 -16.81 0.02
CA LYS A 228 -0.44 -16.78 -0.08
C LYS A 228 -1.06 -16.94 1.29
N LYS A 229 -2.00 -16.08 1.67
CA LYS A 229 -2.70 -16.20 2.96
C LYS A 229 -3.65 -17.40 2.94
N CYS A 230 -3.61 -18.21 4.00
CA CYS A 230 -4.56 -19.29 4.20
C CYS A 230 -5.98 -18.74 4.39
N PRO A 231 -6.99 -19.24 3.65
CA PRO A 231 -8.38 -18.83 3.82
C PRO A 231 -9.09 -19.53 4.99
N TYR A 232 -8.50 -20.58 5.56
CA TYR A 232 -9.09 -21.36 6.64
C TYR A 232 -8.75 -20.75 7.99
N ASP A 233 -9.70 -20.08 8.61
CA ASP A 233 -9.58 -19.47 9.94
C ASP A 233 -10.86 -19.75 10.75
N PRO A 234 -10.80 -20.19 12.02
CA PRO A 234 -9.61 -20.54 12.80
C PRO A 234 -8.83 -21.76 12.27
N TYR A 235 -7.51 -21.78 12.48
CA TYR A 235 -6.62 -22.84 11.98
C TYR A 235 -6.93 -24.25 12.45
N LYS A 236 -7.71 -24.43 13.51
CA LYS A 236 -8.22 -25.75 13.91
C LYS A 236 -9.03 -26.46 12.81
N HIS A 237 -9.60 -25.73 11.86
CA HIS A 237 -10.38 -26.30 10.76
C HIS A 237 -9.53 -27.08 9.74
N HIS A 238 -8.20 -27.04 9.82
CA HIS A 238 -7.36 -27.85 8.94
C HIS A 238 -7.55 -29.37 9.17
N GLY A 239 -7.92 -29.76 10.40
CA GLY A 239 -8.28 -31.13 10.74
C GLY A 239 -9.71 -31.53 10.35
N ASP A 240 -10.49 -30.67 9.71
CA ASP A 240 -11.85 -31.01 9.28
C ASP A 240 -11.87 -31.83 7.98
N ASP A 241 -13.05 -32.38 7.64
CA ASP A 241 -13.32 -33.18 6.43
C ASP A 241 -12.29 -34.30 6.21
N ASN A 242 -11.96 -35.02 7.29
CA ASN A 242 -10.98 -36.11 7.28
C ASN A 242 -9.64 -35.71 6.62
N GLY A 243 -9.18 -34.49 6.91
CA GLY A 243 -7.89 -33.95 6.51
C GLY A 243 -7.83 -33.41 5.09
N LYS A 244 -8.96 -33.39 4.35
CA LYS A 244 -9.04 -32.75 3.03
C LYS A 244 -8.80 -31.24 3.08
N VAL A 245 -9.15 -30.57 4.19
CA VAL A 245 -8.84 -29.14 4.37
C VAL A 245 -7.33 -28.93 4.46
N MET A 246 -6.63 -29.73 5.27
CA MET A 246 -5.16 -29.73 5.28
C MET A 246 -4.58 -30.04 3.90
N LYS A 247 -5.11 -31.05 3.20
CA LYS A 247 -4.68 -31.38 1.84
C LYS A 247 -4.81 -30.19 0.89
N ASN A 248 -5.96 -29.51 0.87
CA ASN A 248 -6.16 -28.31 0.06
C ASN A 248 -5.17 -27.21 0.44
N CYS A 249 -4.96 -26.99 1.73
CA CYS A 249 -4.03 -25.99 2.22
C CYS A 249 -2.60 -26.23 1.73
N ARG A 250 -2.16 -27.49 1.83
CA ARG A 250 -0.86 -28.00 1.40
C ARG A 250 -0.67 -27.87 -0.11
N ASP A 251 -1.65 -28.31 -0.90
CA ASP A 251 -1.60 -28.31 -2.36
C ASP A 251 -1.58 -26.88 -2.94
N ASN A 252 -2.26 -25.93 -2.28
CA ASN A 252 -2.28 -24.53 -2.73
C ASN A 252 -1.11 -23.69 -2.22
N GLY A 253 -0.36 -24.22 -1.25
CA GLY A 253 0.80 -23.59 -0.65
C GLY A 253 0.47 -22.34 0.16
N TYR A 254 -0.48 -22.46 1.08
CA TYR A 254 -0.86 -21.36 1.96
C TYR A 254 0.07 -21.21 3.17
N TYR A 255 0.20 -19.96 3.60
CA TYR A 255 0.89 -19.51 4.80
C TYR A 255 -0.13 -19.13 5.89
N HIS A 256 0.28 -19.30 7.14
CA HIS A 256 -0.54 -19.11 8.32
C HIS A 256 0.11 -18.07 9.23
N GLU A 257 -0.69 -17.21 9.84
CA GLU A 257 -0.21 -16.28 10.84
C GLU A 257 0.45 -17.04 12.00
N SER A 258 1.58 -16.51 12.45
CA SER A 258 2.42 -17.15 13.45
C SER A 258 3.15 -16.11 14.27
N ARG A 259 3.12 -16.30 15.59
CA ARG A 259 3.90 -15.48 16.52
C ARG A 259 5.38 -15.83 16.47
N ASP A 260 5.69 -17.08 16.17
CA ASP A 260 7.05 -17.61 16.19
C ASP A 260 7.70 -17.55 14.79
N GLY A 261 6.88 -17.48 13.74
CA GLY A 261 7.33 -17.29 12.36
C GLY A 261 7.79 -15.87 12.07
N ALA A 262 8.81 -15.74 11.22
CA ALA A 262 9.32 -14.44 10.79
C ALA A 262 8.32 -13.65 9.92
N CYS A 263 8.24 -12.34 10.15
CA CYS A 263 7.63 -11.41 9.20
C CYS A 263 8.45 -11.35 7.91
N TYR A 264 7.83 -10.92 6.81
CA TYR A 264 8.43 -10.91 5.48
C TYR A 264 9.74 -10.11 5.39
N LEU A 265 9.83 -8.97 6.10
CA LEU A 265 11.08 -8.19 6.17
C LEU A 265 12.23 -8.99 6.81
N CYS A 266 11.95 -9.70 7.91
CA CYS A 266 12.93 -10.59 8.54
C CYS A 266 13.23 -11.82 7.67
N ARG A 267 12.27 -12.29 6.86
CA ARG A 267 12.52 -13.35 5.87
C ARG A 267 13.53 -12.93 4.80
N LEU A 268 13.47 -11.68 4.32
CA LEU A 268 14.47 -11.10 3.41
C LEU A 268 15.86 -11.04 4.05
N GLU A 269 15.92 -10.87 5.36
CA GLU A 269 17.15 -10.92 6.18
C GLU A 269 17.61 -12.34 6.51
N GLY A 270 16.93 -13.38 6.00
CA GLY A 270 17.29 -14.78 6.22
C GLY A 270 16.98 -15.29 7.62
N LYS A 271 15.97 -14.72 8.30
CA LYS A 271 15.51 -15.17 9.62
C LYS A 271 14.24 -16.01 9.49
N SER A 272 14.23 -17.15 10.16
CA SER A 272 13.07 -18.07 10.25
C SER A 272 12.07 -17.68 11.35
N GLY A 273 12.52 -17.00 12.40
CA GLY A 273 11.68 -16.39 13.44
C GLY A 273 12.08 -14.93 13.74
N CYS A 274 11.18 -14.14 14.34
CA CYS A 274 11.50 -12.80 14.84
C CYS A 274 10.53 -12.34 15.94
N GLU A 275 10.83 -11.20 16.58
CA GLU A 275 9.97 -10.61 17.61
C GLU A 275 8.67 -9.99 17.05
N HIS A 276 8.64 -9.76 15.73
CA HIS A 276 7.47 -9.21 15.07
C HIS A 276 6.46 -10.33 14.78
N TYR A 277 5.16 -9.99 14.82
CA TYR A 277 4.13 -10.92 14.35
C TYR A 277 4.35 -11.25 12.88
N GLY A 278 4.47 -12.52 12.56
CA GLY A 278 4.82 -13.01 11.23
C GLY A 278 3.91 -14.13 10.77
N PHE A 279 4.44 -14.99 9.92
CA PHE A 279 3.71 -16.11 9.37
C PHE A 279 4.63 -17.30 9.18
N GLU A 280 4.05 -18.48 8.99
CA GLU A 280 4.73 -19.76 8.79
C GLU A 280 4.11 -20.52 7.63
N THR A 281 4.83 -21.50 7.11
CA THR A 281 4.33 -22.50 6.17
C THR A 281 4.89 -23.87 6.53
N PHE A 282 4.27 -24.91 6.00
CA PHE A 282 4.80 -26.26 6.13
C PHE A 282 5.85 -26.58 5.07
N ILE A 283 6.82 -27.38 5.49
CA ILE A 283 7.65 -28.21 4.65
C ILE A 283 6.94 -29.53 4.41
N ASN A 284 7.03 -29.99 3.18
CA ASN A 284 6.19 -31.02 2.62
C ASN A 284 7.04 -32.25 2.30
N PRO A 285 7.10 -33.25 3.20
CA PRO A 285 7.76 -34.52 2.89
C PRO A 285 7.13 -35.20 1.68
N GLN A 286 7.87 -36.13 1.09
CA GLN A 286 7.32 -37.02 0.07
C GLN A 286 6.27 -37.95 0.68
N LYS A 287 5.33 -38.39 -0.17
CA LYS A 287 4.35 -39.39 0.24
C LYS A 287 5.06 -40.69 0.64
N THR A 288 4.56 -41.37 1.66
CA THR A 288 5.19 -42.59 2.19
C THR A 288 4.14 -43.63 2.58
N ASN A 289 4.50 -44.90 2.60
CA ASN A 289 3.69 -45.98 3.19
C ASN A 289 4.23 -46.42 4.56
N GLU A 290 5.33 -45.83 5.01
CA GLU A 290 5.85 -46.01 6.36
C GLU A 290 4.94 -45.32 7.39
N THR A 291 5.04 -45.73 8.65
CA THR A 291 4.22 -45.19 9.75
C THR A 291 5.04 -45.12 11.04
N ASN A 292 4.56 -44.34 12.01
CA ASN A 292 5.22 -44.08 13.29
C ASN A 292 6.56 -43.36 13.10
N LEU A 293 6.60 -42.42 12.14
CA LEU A 293 7.80 -41.67 11.81
C LEU A 293 7.99 -40.46 12.75
N VAL A 294 9.26 -40.12 12.99
CA VAL A 294 9.67 -38.93 13.76
C VAL A 294 10.82 -38.27 13.02
N SER A 295 10.79 -36.95 12.88
CA SER A 295 11.86 -36.13 12.28
C SER A 295 11.77 -34.71 12.83
N ALA A 296 12.52 -33.74 12.29
CA ALA A 296 12.31 -32.32 12.62
C ALA A 296 10.86 -31.90 12.36
N CYS A 297 10.32 -31.02 13.22
CA CYS A 297 9.01 -30.42 12.98
C CYS A 297 9.04 -29.62 11.67
N GLY A 298 8.12 -29.96 10.75
CA GLY A 298 8.05 -29.43 9.39
C GLY A 298 7.41 -28.05 9.28
N SER A 299 7.39 -27.26 10.36
CA SER A 299 7.05 -25.83 10.29
C SER A 299 8.32 -25.07 9.91
N ASP A 300 8.24 -24.15 8.95
CA ASP A 300 9.41 -23.46 8.40
C ASP A 300 10.17 -22.64 9.47
N HIS A 301 9.46 -22.03 10.42
CA HIS A 301 10.10 -21.31 11.52
C HIS A 301 10.86 -22.23 12.48
N VAL A 302 10.51 -23.51 12.55
CA VAL A 302 11.19 -24.50 13.41
C VAL A 302 12.35 -25.13 12.66
N ILE A 303 12.08 -25.65 11.46
CA ILE A 303 13.05 -26.43 10.68
C ILE A 303 14.26 -25.60 10.24
N PHE A 304 14.08 -24.29 10.12
CA PHE A 304 15.15 -23.33 9.80
C PHE A 304 15.56 -22.49 11.02
N SER A 305 15.17 -22.86 12.24
CA SER A 305 15.67 -22.20 13.45
C SER A 305 17.03 -22.75 13.89
N ASP A 306 17.63 -22.07 14.85
CA ASP A 306 18.80 -22.57 15.57
C ASP A 306 18.44 -23.66 16.61
N ASP A 307 17.16 -23.82 16.96
CA ASP A 307 16.65 -24.77 17.95
C ASP A 307 15.62 -25.72 17.31
N ILE A 308 16.11 -26.56 16.39
CA ILE A 308 15.28 -27.50 15.65
C ILE A 308 14.79 -28.60 16.59
N TYR A 309 13.49 -28.61 16.88
CA TYR A 309 12.87 -29.65 17.72
C TYR A 309 12.08 -30.68 16.89
N PRO A 310 11.90 -31.91 17.41
CA PRO A 310 11.25 -32.99 16.69
C PRO A 310 9.74 -32.81 16.57
N GLY A 311 9.19 -33.28 15.46
CA GLY A 311 7.76 -33.48 15.21
C GLY A 311 7.46 -34.96 15.01
N VAL A 312 6.23 -35.35 15.34
CA VAL A 312 5.70 -36.69 15.08
C VAL A 312 4.92 -36.68 13.78
N GLU A 313 4.87 -37.83 13.11
CA GLU A 313 4.03 -38.04 11.95
C GLU A 313 2.56 -37.68 12.23
N VAL A 314 1.98 -36.98 11.26
CA VAL A 314 0.56 -36.68 11.15
C VAL A 314 0.13 -37.08 9.75
N ILE A 315 -0.64 -38.16 9.64
CA ILE A 315 -1.19 -38.63 8.36
C ILE A 315 -2.50 -37.88 8.12
N TYR A 316 -2.48 -36.87 7.24
CA TYR A 316 -3.68 -36.04 6.99
C TYR A 316 -4.47 -36.49 5.75
N TYR A 317 -3.88 -37.27 4.87
CA TYR A 317 -4.56 -37.79 3.69
C TYR A 317 -3.88 -39.06 3.21
N SER A 318 -4.66 -40.04 2.75
CA SER A 318 -4.14 -41.31 2.22
C SER A 318 -4.85 -41.64 0.91
N GLU A 319 -4.07 -41.96 -0.12
CA GLU A 319 -4.57 -42.31 -1.44
C GLU A 319 -3.67 -43.38 -2.07
N GLU A 320 -4.28 -44.43 -2.63
CA GLU A 320 -3.57 -45.53 -3.31
C GLU A 320 -2.46 -46.21 -2.48
N GLY A 321 -2.64 -46.27 -1.14
CA GLY A 321 -1.67 -46.88 -0.23
C GLY A 321 -0.46 -46.00 0.09
N LEU A 322 -0.46 -44.74 -0.34
CA LEU A 322 0.51 -43.73 0.05
C LEU A 322 -0.14 -42.68 0.96
N ASN A 323 0.55 -42.35 2.04
CA ASN A 323 0.18 -41.34 3.01
C ASN A 323 0.85 -40.01 2.67
N GLU A 324 0.05 -38.96 2.63
CA GLU A 324 0.53 -37.58 2.72
C GLU A 324 0.65 -37.22 4.20
N ILE A 325 1.87 -36.84 4.59
CA ILE A 325 2.23 -36.62 6.00
C ILE A 325 2.80 -35.23 6.25
N LEU A 326 2.72 -34.80 7.52
CA LEU A 326 3.51 -33.72 8.09
C LEU A 326 4.20 -34.23 9.36
N TYR A 327 5.34 -33.64 9.71
CA TYR A 327 5.94 -33.81 11.03
C TYR A 327 5.54 -32.60 11.89
N LEU A 328 4.67 -32.78 12.87
CA LEU A 328 4.20 -31.69 13.73
C LEU A 328 4.50 -32.02 15.19
N ASP A 329 4.91 -31.03 15.98
CA ASP A 329 5.08 -31.27 17.40
C ASP A 329 3.70 -31.50 18.08
N PRO A 330 3.62 -32.47 19.01
CA PRO A 330 2.34 -32.88 19.60
C PRO A 330 1.61 -31.80 20.41
N HIS A 331 2.35 -30.82 20.95
CA HIS A 331 1.86 -29.89 21.98
C HIS A 331 1.65 -28.45 21.47
N GLY A 332 2.06 -28.15 20.25
CA GLY A 332 1.94 -26.86 19.60
C GLY A 332 1.24 -27.00 18.26
N HIS A 333 1.98 -27.30 17.19
CA HIS A 333 1.44 -27.26 15.82
C HIS A 333 0.32 -28.29 15.62
N LYS A 334 0.46 -29.53 16.13
CA LYS A 334 -0.58 -30.55 15.98
C LYS A 334 -1.93 -30.11 16.58
N LEU A 335 -1.90 -29.41 17.73
CA LEU A 335 -3.09 -28.85 18.37
C LEU A 335 -3.62 -27.61 17.63
N LYS A 336 -2.73 -26.68 17.25
CA LYS A 336 -3.06 -25.44 16.53
C LYS A 336 -3.88 -25.71 15.27
N TYR A 337 -3.49 -26.74 14.52
CA TYR A 337 -4.09 -27.10 13.24
C TYR A 337 -5.23 -28.14 13.33
N GLY A 338 -5.68 -28.49 14.55
CA GLY A 338 -6.78 -29.44 14.73
C GLY A 338 -6.43 -30.88 14.34
N MET A 339 -5.14 -31.21 14.32
CA MET A 339 -4.63 -32.50 13.85
C MET A 339 -4.47 -33.53 14.98
N SER A 340 -5.03 -33.29 16.17
CA SER A 340 -4.84 -34.17 17.33
C SER A 340 -5.40 -35.58 17.16
N GLY A 341 -6.40 -35.76 16.29
CA GLY A 341 -7.00 -37.06 15.96
C GLY A 341 -6.34 -37.81 14.81
N TYR A 342 -5.26 -37.25 14.23
CA TYR A 342 -4.54 -37.78 13.06
C TYR A 342 -3.19 -38.35 13.43
#